data_AF-A0A1W9LNZ9-F1
#
_entry.id   AF-A0A1W9LNZ9-F1
#
_cell.length_a   1.000
_cell.length_b   1.000
_cell.length_c   1.000
_cell.angle_alpha   90.00
_cell.angle_beta   90.00
_cell.angle_gamma   90.00
#
_symmetry.space_group_name_H-M   'P 1'
#
loop_
_entity.id
_entity.type
_entity.pdbx_description
1 polymer ?
#
loop_
_entity_poly.entity_id
_entity_poly.type
_entity_poly.pdbx_seq_one_letter_code
_entity_poly.pdbx_strand_id
1 'polypeptide(L)'
;MKTVWKYQEAERQLGRIIKNALSEGPQYVTQKETGTVVIISVREYEHLVSDKPDFADFLISCPKTDMNFETERQKDFSRNVEL
;
A
#
# COMPACT_ATOMS: atom_id res chain seq x y z
N MET A 1 -11.09 6.52 11.05
CA MET A 1 -10.77 6.50 12.50
C MET A 1 -9.88 5.30 12.76
N LYS A 2 -8.83 5.40 13.58
CA LYS A 2 -7.99 4.24 13.94
C LYS A 2 -8.73 3.39 14.96
N THR A 3 -8.92 2.10 14.67
CA THR A 3 -9.51 1.16 15.63
C THR A 3 -8.43 0.71 16.62
N VAL A 4 -8.59 1.07 17.89
CA VAL A 4 -7.64 0.79 18.97
C VAL A 4 -8.30 -0.11 20.00
N TRP A 5 -7.68 -1.26 20.25
CA TRP A 5 -8.13 -2.30 21.16
C TRP A 5 -7.24 -2.30 22.41
N LYS A 6 -7.84 -2.43 23.59
CA LYS A 6 -7.07 -2.74 24.81
C LYS A 6 -6.70 -4.23 24.79
N TYR A 7 -5.54 -4.60 25.31
CA TYR A 7 -5.08 -5.99 25.34
C TYR A 7 -6.14 -7.01 25.81
N GLN A 8 -6.83 -6.73 26.93
CA GLN A 8 -7.88 -7.61 27.47
C GLN A 8 -9.08 -7.79 26.53
N GLU A 9 -9.40 -6.76 25.75
CA GLU A 9 -10.46 -6.83 24.74
C GLU A 9 -9.99 -7.58 23.49
N ALA A 10 -8.73 -7.35 23.11
CA ALA A 10 -8.11 -8.02 21.98
C ALA A 10 -8.00 -9.53 22.18
N GLU A 11 -7.67 -9.99 23.39
CA GLU A 11 -7.63 -11.41 23.74
C GLU A 11 -8.99 -12.09 23.52
N ARG A 12 -10.08 -11.42 23.91
CA ARG A 12 -11.45 -11.94 23.74
C ARG A 12 -12.01 -11.80 22.33
N GLN A 13 -11.54 -10.82 21.56
CA GLN A 13 -12.04 -10.51 20.22
C GLN A 13 -11.02 -10.78 19.10
N LEU A 14 -10.00 -11.61 19.35
CA LEU A 14 -8.90 -11.84 18.41
C LEU A 14 -9.40 -12.24 17.02
N GLY A 15 -10.39 -13.13 16.94
CA GLY A 15 -10.98 -13.53 15.66
C GLY A 15 -11.60 -12.37 14.87
N ARG A 16 -12.27 -11.43 15.56
CA ARG A 16 -12.82 -10.21 14.94
C ARG A 16 -11.71 -9.27 14.50
N ILE A 17 -10.68 -9.10 15.32
CA ILE A 17 -9.51 -8.28 14.99
C ILE A 17 -8.82 -8.80 13.74
N ILE A 18 -8.63 -10.13 13.63
CA ILE A 18 -8.05 -10.75 12.43
C ILE A 18 -8.93 -10.48 11.21
N LYS A 19 -10.25 -10.69 11.31
CA LYS A 19 -11.18 -10.42 10.21
C LYS A 19 -11.09 -8.97 9.75
N ASN A 20 -11.11 -8.02 10.68
CA ASN A 20 -11.00 -6.60 10.38
C ASN A 20 -9.61 -6.24 9.81
N ALA A 21 -8.53 -6.86 10.29
CA ALA A 21 -7.19 -6.70 9.72
C ALA A 21 -7.09 -7.16 8.26
N LEU A 22 -7.91 -8.15 7.87
CA LEU A 22 -7.98 -8.66 6.49
C LEU A 22 -8.88 -7.81 5.59
N SER A 23 -10.00 -7.27 6.09
CA SER A 23 -11.01 -6.59 5.26
C SER A 23 -11.06 -5.07 5.39
N GLU A 24 -10.78 -4.53 6.57
CA GLU A 24 -10.90 -3.10 6.90
C GLU A 24 -9.54 -2.40 7.02
N GLY A 25 -8.47 -3.17 7.22
CA GLY A 25 -7.10 -2.67 7.33
C GLY A 25 -6.55 -2.68 8.77
N PRO A 26 -5.45 -1.97 9.04
CA PRO A 26 -4.65 -2.13 10.26
C PRO A 26 -5.44 -1.95 11.56
N GLN A 27 -5.23 -2.88 12.51
CA GLN A 27 -5.84 -2.85 13.85
C GLN A 27 -4.76 -2.59 14.91
N TYR A 28 -5.01 -1.66 15.83
CA TYR A 28 -4.02 -1.30 16.86
C TYR A 28 -4.39 -1.97 18.17
N VAL A 29 -3.42 -2.61 18.84
CA VAL A 29 -3.61 -3.21 20.15
C VAL A 29 -2.65 -2.56 21.13
N THR A 30 -3.19 -1.97 22.20
CA THR A 30 -2.41 -1.29 23.23
C THR A 30 -2.41 -2.08 24.53
N GLN A 31 -1.23 -2.31 25.07
CA GLN A 31 -0.97 -2.85 26.41
C GLN A 31 -0.20 -1.80 27.20
N LYS A 32 -0.74 -1.41 28.37
CA LYS A 32 -0.20 -0.29 29.17
C LYS A 32 1.29 -0.45 29.52
N GLU A 33 1.75 -1.68 29.69
CA GLU A 33 3.10 -2.00 30.16
C GLU A 33 4.12 -2.12 29.02
N THR A 34 3.70 -2.54 27.83
CA THR A 34 4.59 -2.94 26.72
C THR A 34 4.43 -2.07 25.47
N GLY A 35 3.41 -1.21 25.42
CA GLY A 35 3.19 -0.26 24.33
C GLY A 35 2.05 -0.63 23.38
N THR A 36 2.12 -0.14 22.14
CA THR A 36 1.08 -0.38 21.12
C THR A 36 1.67 -1.16 19.96
N VAL A 37 1.02 -2.26 19.59
CA VAL A 37 1.34 -3.07 18.40
C VAL A 37 0.27 -2.86 17.33
N VAL A 38 0.61 -3.17 16.08
CA VAL A 38 -0.33 -3.15 14.97
C VAL A 38 -0.45 -4.55 14.37
N ILE A 39 -1.69 -4.97 14.09
CA ILE A 39 -2.01 -6.22 13.40
C ILE A 39 -2.46 -5.86 11.99
N ILE A 40 -1.77 -6.45 11.00
CA ILE A 40 -2.05 -6.29 9.58
C ILE A 40 -2.08 -7.66 8.90
N SER A 41 -2.69 -7.74 7.72
CA SER A 41 -2.63 -8.94 6.90
C SER A 41 -1.18 -9.24 6.47
N VAL A 42 -0.88 -10.52 6.25
CA VAL A 42 0.45 -10.93 5.73
C VAL A 42 0.73 -10.27 4.39
N ARG A 43 -0.28 -10.16 3.50
CA ARG A 43 -0.16 -9.47 2.22
C ARG A 43 0.28 -8.01 2.37
N GLU A 44 -0.30 -7.29 3.34
CA GLU A 44 0.06 -5.91 3.61
C GLU A 44 1.47 -5.81 4.20
N TYR A 45 1.81 -6.72 5.11
CA TYR A 45 3.17 -6.79 5.67
C TYR A 45 4.21 -7.04 4.59
N GLU A 46 4.01 -8.04 3.73
CA GLU A 46 4.86 -8.35 2.58
C GLU A 46 4.98 -7.14 1.65
N HIS A 47 3.90 -6.40 1.42
CA HIS A 47 3.95 -5.19 0.61
C HIS A 47 4.80 -4.09 1.26
N LEU A 48 4.75 -3.94 2.58
CA LEU A 48 5.52 -2.95 3.33
C LEU A 48 7.01 -3.30 3.43
N VAL A 49 7.36 -4.58 3.57
CA VAL A 49 8.76 -5.04 3.66
C VAL A 49 9.38 -5.39 2.31
N SER A 50 8.57 -5.42 1.25
CA SER A 50 9.03 -5.62 -0.11
C SER A 50 10.01 -4.50 -0.48
N ASP A 51 11.22 -4.90 -0.89
CA ASP A 51 12.26 -3.99 -1.38
C ASP A 51 11.94 -3.53 -2.82
N LYS A 52 10.82 -2.81 -2.95
CA LYS A 52 10.41 -2.22 -4.21
C LYS A 52 11.09 -0.86 -4.34
N PRO A 53 11.67 -0.53 -5.51
CA PRO A 53 12.11 0.82 -5.77
C PRO A 53 10.94 1.78 -5.55
N ASP A 54 11.24 2.98 -5.07
CA ASP A 54 10.21 4.00 -5.00
C ASP A 54 9.65 4.28 -6.40
N PHE A 55 8.47 4.90 -6.47
CA PHE A 55 7.82 5.11 -7.76
C PHE A 55 8.68 5.93 -8.74
N ALA A 56 9.45 6.90 -8.25
CA ALA A 56 10.37 7.68 -9.07
C ALA A 56 11.56 6.84 -9.54
N ASP A 57 12.18 6.05 -8.66
CA ASP A 57 13.27 5.13 -9.00
C ASP A 57 12.82 4.10 -10.04
N PHE A 58 11.60 3.57 -9.90
CA PHE A 58 11.00 2.69 -10.89
C PHE A 58 10.87 3.38 -12.26
N LEU A 59 10.36 4.61 -12.32
CA LEU A 59 10.23 5.36 -13.58
C LEU A 59 11.59 5.64 -14.23
N ILE A 60 12.62 5.93 -13.42
CA ILE A 60 13.99 6.18 -13.91
C ILE A 60 14.68 4.89 -14.36
N SER A 61 14.33 3.75 -13.75
CA SER A 61 14.88 2.43 -14.10
C SER A 61 14.41 1.90 -15.46
N CYS A 62 13.42 2.55 -16.08
CA CYS A 62 12.94 2.18 -17.40
C CYS A 62 14.10 2.17 -18.40
N PRO A 63 14.18 1.15 -19.30
CA PRO A 63 15.21 1.11 -20.33
C PRO A 63 15.26 2.44 -21.08
N LYS A 64 16.37 3.16 -20.90
CA LYS A 64 16.61 4.39 -21.64
C LYS A 64 16.86 3.96 -23.07
N THR A 65 15.96 4.31 -23.97
CA THR A 65 16.22 4.10 -25.39
C THR A 65 17.50 4.85 -25.75
N ASP A 66 18.33 4.25 -26.61
CA ASP A 66 19.59 4.85 -27.05
C ASP A 66 19.38 6.32 -27.45
N MET A 67 20.38 7.17 -27.21
CA MET A 67 20.31 8.61 -27.52
C MET A 67 20.02 8.92 -29.00
N ASN A 68 20.03 7.89 -29.87
CA ASN A 68 19.69 7.96 -31.28
C ASN A 68 18.21 7.62 -31.56
N PHE A 69 17.38 7.45 -30.54
CA PHE A 69 15.93 7.25 -30.70
C PHE A 69 15.25 8.58 -31.01
N GLU A 70 15.25 8.95 -32.28
CA GLU A 70 14.50 10.10 -32.77
C GLU A 70 13.01 9.73 -32.81
N THR A 71 12.22 10.42 -32.00
CA THR A 71 10.75 10.37 -32.08
C THR A 71 10.22 11.73 -32.51
N GLU A 72 9.37 11.74 -33.52
CA GLU A 72 8.66 12.94 -33.90
C GLU A 72 7.38 13.06 -33.08
N ARG A 73 7.10 14.28 -32.59
CA ARG A 73 5.84 14.57 -31.91
C ARG A 73 4.69 14.37 -32.90
N GLN A 74 3.82 13.41 -32.63
CA GLN A 74 2.58 13.23 -33.38
C GLN A 74 1.76 14.53 -33.32
N LYS A 75 1.43 15.08 -34.49
CA LYS A 75 0.68 16.35 -34.64
C LYS A 75 -0.82 16.14 -34.88
N ASP A 76 -1.30 14.92 -34.68
CA ASP A 76 -2.71 14.62 -34.89
C ASP A 76 -3.59 15.34 -33.88
N PHE A 77 -4.78 15.70 -34.35
CA PHE A 77 -5.83 16.24 -33.49
C PHE A 77 -6.43 15.13 -32.64
N SER A 78 -6.95 15.51 -31.48
CA SER A 78 -7.71 14.61 -30.61
C SER A 78 -8.81 13.91 -31.39
N ARG A 79 -9.10 12.65 -31.03
CA ARG A 79 -10.26 11.94 -31.55
C ARG A 79 -11.54 12.74 -31.25
N ASN A 80 -12.45 12.79 -32.22
CA ASN A 80 -13.76 13.39 -32.01
C ASN A 80 -14.54 12.49 -31.04
N VAL A 81 -15.04 13.05 -29.94
CA VAL A 81 -15.83 12.32 -28.93
C VAL A 81 -17.14 13.08 -28.77
N GLU A 82 -18.26 12.37 -28.95
CA GLU A 82 -19.58 12.90 -28.60
C GLU A 82 -19.72 12.85 -27.07
N LEU A 83 -20.02 14.01 -26.47
CA LEU A 83 -20.23 14.20 -25.04
C LEU A 83 -21.70 13.96 -24.65
#